data_AF-A0A1M5A9L4-F1
#
_entry.id   AF-A0A1M5A9L4-F1
#
_cell.length_a   1.000
_cell.length_b   1.000
_cell.length_c   1.000
_cell.angle_alpha   90.00
_cell.angle_beta   90.00
_cell.angle_gamma   90.00
#
_symmetry.space_group_name_H-M   'P 1'
#
loop_
_entity.id
_entity.type
_entity.pdbx_description
1 polymer ?
#
loop_
_entity_poly.entity_id
_entity_poly.type
_entity_poly.pdbx_seq_one_letter_code
_entity_poly.pdbx_strand_id
1 'polypeptide(L)'
;MRIAVIDGQGGGIGRVIVEKLRKALPRDDVEIIALGTNAMAAALMLKAGANDAASGENAVIYNADKVDIIVGTISLLMPHSMLGEFTPAMAEAVAKSPARKILLHLNRSNVEIVGVVAEPLPHLIDFLVERVKTVMAARCAGQG
;
A
#
# COMPACT_ATOMS: atom_id res chain seq x y z
N MET A 1 11.16 3.05 -9.95
CA MET A 1 10.53 2.10 -9.00
C MET A 1 9.03 2.32 -9.01
N ARG A 2 8.25 1.24 -8.95
CA ARG A 2 6.78 1.31 -8.95
C ARG A 2 6.21 0.84 -7.62
N ILE A 3 5.40 1.68 -6.98
CA ILE A 3 4.81 1.44 -5.66
C ILE A 3 3.29 1.40 -5.79
N ALA A 4 2.66 0.28 -5.44
CA ALA A 4 1.22 0.23 -5.24
C ALA A 4 0.86 0.67 -3.82
N VAL A 5 -0.03 1.65 -3.69
CA VAL A 5 -0.72 1.93 -2.43
C VAL A 5 -2.14 1.37 -2.55
N ILE A 6 -2.47 0.41 -1.70
CA ILE A 6 -3.78 -0.26 -1.70
C ILE A 6 -4.57 0.15 -0.46
N ASP A 7 -5.80 0.63 -0.67
CA ASP A 7 -6.71 1.01 0.41
C ASP A 7 -8.17 0.73 0.03
N GLY A 8 -9.03 0.65 1.04
CA GLY A 8 -10.47 0.51 0.88
C GLY A 8 -11.22 1.44 1.83
N GLN A 9 -12.42 1.06 2.30
CA GLN A 9 -13.13 1.68 3.44
C GLN A 9 -12.82 3.18 3.66
N GLY A 10 -13.42 4.06 2.85
CA GLY A 10 -13.25 5.51 3.01
C GLY A 10 -11.95 6.11 2.46
N GLY A 11 -10.93 5.31 2.11
CA GLY A 11 -9.69 5.76 1.45
C GLY A 11 -8.76 6.62 2.30
N GLY A 12 -9.03 6.70 3.61
CA GLY A 12 -8.40 7.67 4.50
C GLY A 12 -6.92 7.40 4.72
N ILE A 13 -6.55 6.13 4.98
CA ILE A 13 -5.17 5.75 5.28
C ILE A 13 -4.31 5.84 4.01
N GLY A 14 -4.81 5.29 2.91
CA GLY A 14 -4.15 5.31 1.60
C GLY A 14 -3.87 6.73 1.13
N ARG A 15 -4.84 7.65 1.27
CA ARG A 15 -4.65 9.07 0.94
C ARG A 15 -3.44 9.67 1.69
N VAL A 16 -3.35 9.46 2.99
CA VAL A 16 -2.26 10.02 3.81
C VAL A 16 -0.92 9.35 3.48
N ILE A 17 -0.92 8.05 3.22
CA ILE A 17 0.28 7.33 2.75
C ILE A 17 0.78 7.93 1.43
N VAL A 18 -0.09 8.12 0.44
CA VAL A 18 0.28 8.72 -0.85
C VAL A 18 0.84 10.13 -0.66
N GLU A 19 0.19 10.98 0.14
CA GLU A 19 0.65 12.35 0.42
C GLU A 19 2.07 12.35 1.00
N LYS A 20 2.34 11.48 2.00
CA LYS A 20 3.67 11.42 2.63
C LYS A 20 4.72 10.82 1.69
N LEU A 21 4.41 9.75 0.97
CA LEU A 21 5.32 9.17 -0.02
C LEU A 21 5.67 10.18 -1.12
N ARG A 22 4.69 10.92 -1.63
CA ARG A 22 4.91 11.89 -2.71
C ARG A 22 5.69 13.13 -2.28
N LYS A 23 5.59 13.53 -1.01
CA LYS A 23 6.47 14.56 -0.43
C LYS A 23 7.89 14.05 -0.20
N ALA A 24 8.05 12.78 0.15
CA ALA A 24 9.30 12.22 0.60
C ALA A 24 10.17 11.60 -0.51
N LEU A 25 9.60 11.33 -1.69
CA LEU A 25 10.26 10.60 -2.78
C LEU A 25 10.32 11.45 -4.07
N PRO A 26 11.42 11.38 -4.83
CA PRO A 26 11.55 12.08 -6.10
C PRO A 26 10.54 11.55 -7.13
N ARG A 27 9.91 12.46 -7.87
CA ARG A 27 8.84 12.13 -8.82
C ARG A 27 9.33 11.34 -10.03
N ASP A 28 10.53 11.63 -10.50
CA ASP A 28 11.09 11.05 -11.72
C ASP A 28 11.53 9.58 -11.53
N ASP A 29 11.85 9.20 -10.29
CA ASP A 29 12.33 7.84 -9.98
C ASP A 29 11.21 6.93 -9.43
N VAL A 30 10.08 7.51 -9.00
CA VAL A 30 9.01 6.77 -8.29
C VAL A 30 7.63 7.05 -8.86
N GLU A 31 7.07 6.01 -9.47
CA GLU A 31 5.66 5.92 -9.84
C GLU A 31 4.86 5.35 -8.66
N ILE A 32 3.80 6.05 -8.25
CA ILE A 32 2.83 5.58 -7.26
C ILE A 32 1.52 5.26 -7.99
N ILE A 33 1.08 4.00 -7.95
CA ILE A 33 -0.24 3.59 -8.42
C ILE A 33 -1.18 3.41 -7.22
N ALA A 34 -2.30 4.10 -7.26
CA ALA A 34 -3.36 4.00 -6.27
C ALA A 34 -4.33 2.87 -6.65
N LEU A 35 -4.44 1.84 -5.82
CA LEU A 35 -5.35 0.72 -6.03
C LEU A 35 -6.44 0.74 -4.96
N GLY A 36 -7.60 1.29 -5.30
CA GLY A 36 -8.75 1.26 -4.39
C GLY A 36 -9.49 -0.06 -4.47
N THR A 37 -9.93 -0.63 -3.35
CA THR A 37 -10.96 -1.69 -3.39
C THR A 37 -12.28 -1.17 -3.96
N ASN A 38 -12.51 0.14 -3.86
CA ASN A 38 -13.63 0.87 -4.41
C ASN A 38 -13.16 2.19 -5.07
N ALA A 39 -14.03 2.78 -5.89
CA ALA A 39 -13.72 3.97 -6.67
C ALA A 39 -13.41 5.22 -5.82
N MET A 40 -14.04 5.34 -4.63
CA MET A 40 -13.82 6.48 -3.74
C MET A 40 -12.41 6.46 -3.15
N ALA A 41 -11.94 5.30 -2.68
CA ALA A 41 -10.58 5.16 -2.17
C ALA A 41 -9.52 5.45 -3.24
N ALA A 42 -9.71 4.92 -4.46
CA ALA A 42 -8.84 5.20 -5.59
C ALA A 42 -8.79 6.70 -5.92
N ALA A 43 -9.95 7.38 -5.99
CA ALA A 43 -10.04 8.80 -6.29
C ALA A 43 -9.36 9.68 -5.23
N LEU A 44 -9.48 9.34 -3.95
CA LEU A 44 -8.82 10.08 -2.86
C LEU A 44 -7.30 9.96 -2.93
N MET A 45 -6.80 8.76 -3.19
CA MET A 45 -5.37 8.52 -3.38
C MET A 45 -4.83 9.23 -4.64
N LEU A 46 -5.59 9.25 -5.73
CA LEU A 46 -5.22 10.00 -6.94
C LEU A 46 -5.08 11.50 -6.63
N LYS A 47 -6.08 12.09 -5.97
CA LYS A 47 -6.05 13.50 -5.54
C LYS A 47 -4.91 13.83 -4.59
N ALA A 48 -4.47 12.84 -3.79
CA ALA A 48 -3.31 12.96 -2.90
C ALA A 48 -1.96 13.00 -3.64
N GLY A 49 -1.94 12.73 -4.95
CA GLY A 49 -0.74 12.83 -5.78
C GLY A 49 -0.15 11.50 -6.23
N ALA A 50 -0.94 10.42 -6.25
CA ALA A 50 -0.57 9.23 -7.01
C ALA A 50 -0.49 9.57 -8.51
N ASN A 51 0.32 8.81 -9.25
CA ASN A 51 0.49 8.98 -10.69
C ASN A 51 -0.73 8.48 -11.45
N ASP A 52 -1.19 7.28 -11.10
CA ASP A 52 -2.35 6.61 -11.69
C ASP A 52 -3.24 6.03 -10.61
N ALA A 53 -4.50 5.76 -10.96
CA ALA A 53 -5.43 5.10 -10.07
C ALA A 53 -6.32 4.09 -10.80
N ALA A 54 -6.58 2.96 -10.16
CA ALA A 54 -7.54 1.96 -10.59
C ALA A 54 -8.31 1.44 -9.37
N SER A 55 -9.47 0.82 -9.60
CA SER A 55 -10.27 0.26 -8.51
C SER A 55 -10.92 -1.08 -8.84
N GLY A 56 -11.25 -1.84 -7.79
CA GLY A 56 -11.90 -3.13 -7.87
C GLY A 56 -10.94 -4.32 -7.87
N GLU A 57 -11.50 -5.53 -7.84
CA GLU A 57 -10.77 -6.80 -7.72
C GLU A 57 -9.68 -6.96 -8.77
N ASN A 58 -10.05 -6.79 -10.04
CA ASN A 58 -9.09 -6.97 -11.12
C ASN A 58 -7.96 -5.93 -11.09
N ALA A 59 -8.22 -4.71 -10.60
CA ALA A 59 -7.17 -3.69 -10.49
C ALA A 59 -6.06 -4.11 -9.52
N VAL A 60 -6.44 -4.71 -8.38
CA VAL A 60 -5.48 -5.24 -7.40
C VAL A 60 -4.75 -6.45 -7.97
N ILE A 61 -5.49 -7.44 -8.50
CA ILE A 61 -4.91 -8.68 -9.02
C ILE A 61 -3.94 -8.39 -10.17
N TYR A 62 -4.35 -7.57 -11.14
CA TYR A 62 -3.55 -7.25 -12.32
C TYR A 62 -2.26 -6.51 -11.97
N ASN A 63 -2.26 -5.65 -10.95
CA ASN A 63 -1.09 -4.83 -10.64
C ASN A 63 -0.20 -5.45 -9.56
N ALA A 64 -0.68 -6.41 -8.78
CA ALA A 64 0.06 -6.96 -7.65
C ALA A 64 1.46 -7.46 -8.05
N ASP A 65 1.61 -8.11 -9.20
CA ASP A 65 2.89 -8.65 -9.71
C ASP A 65 3.70 -7.68 -10.57
N LYS A 66 3.17 -6.48 -10.85
CA LYS A 66 3.77 -5.46 -11.74
C LYS A 66 4.34 -4.26 -11.00
N VAL A 67 4.49 -4.38 -9.68
CA VAL A 67 5.04 -3.34 -8.82
C VAL A 67 6.20 -3.90 -8.00
N ASP A 68 7.08 -3.01 -7.56
CA ASP A 68 8.23 -3.36 -6.74
C ASP A 68 7.86 -3.47 -5.26
N ILE A 69 6.93 -2.61 -4.82
CA ILE A 69 6.49 -2.49 -3.42
C ILE A 69 4.97 -2.38 -3.38
N ILE A 70 4.36 -3.08 -2.43
CA ILE A 70 2.95 -2.93 -2.06
C ILE A 70 2.87 -2.33 -0.66
N VAL A 71 2.07 -1.28 -0.52
CA VAL A 71 1.93 -0.49 0.70
C VAL A 71 0.46 -0.41 1.11
N GLY A 72 0.20 -0.50 2.41
CA GLY A 72 -1.12 -0.31 3.00
C GLY A 72 -1.17 -0.87 4.41
N THR A 73 -2.25 -1.57 4.76
CA THR A 73 -2.38 -2.25 6.05
C THR A 73 -2.26 -3.76 5.91
N ILE A 74 -2.10 -4.48 7.02
CA ILE A 74 -2.07 -5.95 7.01
C ILE A 74 -3.40 -6.56 6.52
N SER A 75 -4.48 -5.79 6.52
CA SER A 75 -5.78 -6.18 5.96
C SER A 75 -5.70 -6.60 4.49
N LEU A 76 -4.67 -6.14 3.75
CA LEU A 76 -4.40 -6.54 2.37
C LEU A 76 -4.00 -8.02 2.18
N LEU A 77 -3.74 -8.73 3.29
CA LEU A 77 -3.45 -10.16 3.28
C LEU A 77 -4.59 -10.99 3.87
N MET A 78 -5.68 -10.34 4.27
CA MET A 78 -6.80 -10.97 4.96
C MET A 78 -8.01 -11.01 4.02
N PRO A 79 -8.42 -12.19 3.53
CA PRO A 79 -9.65 -12.34 2.78
C PRO A 79 -10.85 -11.80 3.56
N HIS A 80 -11.78 -11.18 2.85
CA HIS A 80 -13.01 -10.59 3.39
C HIS A 80 -12.80 -9.43 4.38
N SER A 81 -11.58 -8.86 4.46
CA SER A 81 -11.36 -7.64 5.22
C SER A 81 -12.11 -6.46 4.62
N MET A 82 -12.12 -5.32 5.33
CA MET A 82 -12.79 -4.10 4.88
C MET A 82 -14.30 -4.32 4.59
N LEU A 83 -14.98 -5.06 5.47
CA LEU A 83 -16.40 -5.44 5.31
C LEU A 83 -16.70 -6.22 4.02
N GLY A 84 -15.74 -7.01 3.53
CA GLY A 84 -15.88 -7.81 2.32
C GLY A 84 -15.41 -7.11 1.04
N GLU A 85 -14.92 -5.87 1.11
CA GLU A 85 -14.34 -5.18 -0.06
C GLU A 85 -13.05 -5.88 -0.55
N PHE A 86 -12.29 -6.48 0.36
CA PHE A 86 -11.05 -7.19 0.01
C PHE A 86 -11.33 -8.68 -0.22
N THR A 87 -11.27 -9.13 -1.46
CA THR A 87 -11.67 -10.50 -1.81
C THR A 87 -10.55 -11.52 -1.54
N PRO A 88 -10.87 -12.83 -1.46
CA PRO A 88 -9.85 -13.87 -1.39
C PRO A 88 -8.85 -13.81 -2.55
N ALA A 89 -9.31 -13.54 -3.77
CA ALA A 89 -8.44 -13.45 -4.94
C ALA A 89 -7.50 -12.24 -4.88
N MET A 90 -7.96 -11.09 -4.38
CA MET A 90 -7.09 -9.94 -4.10
C MET A 90 -6.01 -10.30 -3.08
N ALA A 91 -6.39 -10.93 -1.95
CA ALA A 91 -5.46 -11.32 -0.89
C ALA A 91 -4.42 -12.32 -1.37
N GLU A 92 -4.83 -13.31 -2.16
CA GLU A 92 -3.92 -14.26 -2.77
C GLU A 92 -2.93 -13.59 -3.73
N ALA A 93 -3.42 -12.69 -4.61
CA ALA A 93 -2.57 -11.96 -5.55
C ALA A 93 -1.54 -11.09 -4.84
N VAL A 94 -1.96 -10.35 -3.80
CA VAL A 94 -1.05 -9.57 -2.97
C VAL A 94 -0.06 -10.50 -2.27
N ALA A 95 -0.50 -11.57 -1.61
CA ALA A 95 0.37 -12.48 -0.88
C ALA A 95 1.43 -13.14 -1.78
N LYS A 96 1.04 -13.64 -2.96
CA LYS A 96 1.93 -14.33 -3.90
C LYS A 96 2.84 -13.40 -4.72
N SER A 97 2.51 -12.10 -4.79
CA SER A 97 3.32 -11.14 -5.54
C SER A 97 4.80 -11.14 -5.10
N PRO A 98 5.76 -11.05 -6.03
CA PRO A 98 7.17 -10.87 -5.69
C PRO A 98 7.48 -9.49 -5.08
N ALA A 99 6.55 -8.53 -5.16
CA ALA A 99 6.70 -7.21 -4.59
C ALA A 99 6.97 -7.29 -3.08
N ARG A 100 7.76 -6.37 -2.55
CA ARG A 100 7.95 -6.25 -1.10
C ARG A 100 6.71 -5.62 -0.48
N LYS A 101 6.10 -6.29 0.50
CA LYS A 101 4.98 -5.73 1.26
C LYS A 101 5.53 -4.91 2.43
N ILE A 102 5.12 -3.65 2.54
CA ILE A 102 5.39 -2.79 3.69
C ILE A 102 4.04 -2.35 4.25
N LEU A 103 3.63 -2.99 5.35
CA LEU A 103 2.25 -2.92 5.84
C LEU A 103 2.19 -2.36 7.25
N LEU A 104 1.21 -1.51 7.51
CA LEU A 104 0.81 -1.11 8.86
C LEU A 104 0.10 -2.29 9.55
N HIS A 105 0.34 -2.49 10.85
CA HIS A 105 -0.27 -3.58 11.62
C HIS A 105 -1.77 -3.38 11.92
N LEU A 106 -2.35 -2.26 11.50
CA LEU A 106 -3.74 -1.89 11.74
C LEU A 106 -4.70 -2.82 10.98
N ASN A 107 -5.68 -3.38 11.69
CA ASN A 107 -6.70 -4.24 11.07
C ASN A 107 -8.00 -4.25 11.89
N ARG A 108 -9.08 -4.71 11.25
CA ARG A 108 -10.37 -5.05 11.89
C ARG A 108 -10.74 -6.51 11.63
N SER A 109 -9.73 -7.36 11.42
CA SER A 109 -9.89 -8.74 10.97
C SER A 109 -9.70 -9.76 12.10
N ASN A 110 -9.80 -9.32 13.35
CA ASN A 110 -9.52 -10.14 14.54
C ASN A 110 -8.12 -10.78 14.52
N VAL A 111 -7.12 -10.01 14.05
CA VAL A 111 -5.72 -10.45 13.99
C VAL A 111 -4.89 -9.63 14.96
N GLU A 112 -4.18 -10.33 15.85
CA GLU A 112 -3.19 -9.74 16.75
C GLU A 112 -1.78 -9.98 16.21
N ILE A 113 -0.95 -8.93 16.19
CA ILE A 113 0.44 -9.01 15.74
C ILE A 113 1.35 -8.75 16.94
N VAL A 114 2.06 -9.78 17.38
CA VAL A 114 3.01 -9.69 18.49
C VAL A 114 4.28 -8.94 18.05
N GLY A 115 4.84 -8.11 18.93
CA GLY A 115 6.10 -7.40 18.70
C GLY A 115 5.97 -6.05 17.95
N VAL A 116 4.75 -5.55 17.78
CA VAL A 116 4.51 -4.20 17.24
C VAL A 116 4.52 -3.15 18.34
N VAL A 117 4.89 -1.91 18.00
CA VAL A 117 4.81 -0.77 18.90
C VAL A 117 3.50 -0.03 18.64
N ALA A 118 2.74 0.23 19.71
CA ALA A 118 1.54 1.04 19.63
C ALA A 118 1.93 2.52 19.49
N GLU A 119 1.66 3.08 18.31
CA GLU A 119 1.95 4.47 17.98
C GLU A 119 0.74 5.11 17.30
N PRO A 120 0.55 6.44 17.42
CA PRO A 120 -0.43 7.16 16.62
C PRO A 120 -0.24 6.92 15.12
N LEU A 121 -1.36 6.83 14.38
CA LEU A 121 -1.35 6.58 12.93
C LEU A 121 -0.35 7.47 12.15
N PRO A 122 -0.22 8.78 12.41
CA PRO A 122 0.76 9.61 11.70
C PRO A 122 2.21 9.11 11.81
N HIS A 123 2.63 8.63 12.99
CA HIS A 123 3.97 8.08 13.24
C HIS A 123 4.16 6.74 12.53
N LEU A 124 3.14 5.87 12.57
CA LEU A 124 3.18 4.60 11.86
C LEU A 124 3.36 4.80 10.35
N ILE A 125 2.71 5.81 9.77
CA ILE A 125 2.91 6.18 8.36
C ILE A 125 4.33 6.72 8.13
N ASP A 126 4.90 7.50 9.06
CA ASP A 126 6.29 7.96 8.94
C ASP A 126 7.28 6.78 8.91
N PHE A 127 7.12 5.80 9.81
CA PHE A 127 7.94 4.58 9.80
C PHE A 127 7.81 3.80 8.50
N LEU A 128 6.60 3.74 7.93
CA LEU A 128 6.35 3.11 6.65
C LEU A 128 7.10 3.84 5.51
N VAL A 129 7.06 5.17 5.48
CA VAL A 129 7.77 5.97 4.46
C VAL A 129 9.28 5.79 4.58
N GLU A 130 9.83 5.82 5.78
CA GLU A 130 11.26 5.58 6.00
C GLU A 130 11.69 4.16 5.60
N ARG A 131 10.82 3.17 5.82
CA ARG A 131 11.07 1.81 5.35
C ARG A 131 11.09 1.73 3.83
N VAL A 132 10.18 2.42 3.14
CA VAL A 132 10.18 2.51 1.67
C VAL A 132 11.49 3.11 1.16
N LYS A 133 11.97 4.22 1.75
CA LYS A 133 13.26 4.83 1.39
C LYS A 133 14.44 3.87 1.57
N THR A 134 14.45 3.12 2.67
CA THR A 134 15.51 2.14 2.94
C THR A 134 15.54 1.05 1.88
N VAL A 135 14.37 0.52 1.49
CA VAL A 135 14.27 -0.49 0.43
C VAL A 135 14.68 0.06 -0.93
N MET A 136 14.36 1.33 -1.22
CA MET A 136 14.84 2.03 -2.41
C MET A 136 16.36 2.12 -2.46
N ALA A 137 16.98 2.59 -1.38
CA ALA A 137 18.44 2.76 -1.31
C ALA A 137 19.18 1.43 -1.47
N ALA A 138 18.69 0.35 -0.84
CA ALA A 138 19.29 -0.98 -0.95
C ALA A 138 19.27 -1.54 -2.38
N ARG A 139 18.23 -1.23 -3.17
CA ARG A 139 18.16 -1.62 -4.59
C ARG A 139 19.18 -0.87 -5.44
N CYS A 140 19.41 0.42 -5.19
CA CYS A 140 20.44 1.18 -5.91
C CYS A 140 21.85 0.69 -5.58
N ALA A 141 22.09 0.24 -4.34
CA ALA A 141 23.40 -0.27 -3.92
C ALA A 141 23.73 -1.67 -4.46
N GLY A 142 22.73 -2.50 -4.75
CA GLY A 142 22.92 -3.86 -5.30
C GLY A 142 22.96 -3.95 -6.82
N GLN A 143 22.93 -2.81 -7.52
CA GLN A 143 23.06 -2.71 -8.99
C GLN A 143 24.45 -2.21 -9.44
N GLY A 144 25.42 -2.15 -8.52
CA GLY A 144 26.83 -1.81 -8.79
C GLY A 144 27.76 -3.00 -8.71
#